data_AF-A0A651HFJ5-F1
#
_entry.id   AF-A0A651HFJ5-F1
#
_cell.length_a   1.000
_cell.length_b   1.000
_cell.length_c   1.000
_cell.angle_alpha   90.00
_cell.angle_beta   90.00
_cell.angle_gamma   90.00
#
_symmetry.space_group_name_H-M   'P 1'
#
loop_
_entity.id
_entity.type
_entity.pdbx_description
1 polymer ?
#
loop_
_entity_poly.entity_id
_entity_poly.type
_entity_poly.pdbx_seq_one_letter_code
_entity_poly.pdbx_strand_id
1 'polypeptide(L)'
;MRSRRRILDSLESVYRDAFRKAEEGGDAEGMARLDFDYQREQLRMEVLLDLRELLLPKEEESEGETSLLDRAEALRRIARLR
;
A
#
# COMPACT_ATOMS: atom_id res chain seq x y z
N MET A 1 -5.56 8.80 -2.30
CA MET A 1 -5.07 8.26 -1.00
C MET A 1 -3.61 8.65 -0.82
N ARG A 2 -3.10 8.80 0.42
CA ARG A 2 -1.65 9.02 0.65
C ARG A 2 -0.85 7.79 0.19
N SER A 3 0.30 8.01 -0.45
CA SER A 3 1.21 6.93 -0.84
C SER A 3 1.82 6.24 0.38
N ARG A 4 2.22 4.97 0.23
CA ARG A 4 2.91 4.19 1.27
C ARG A 4 4.10 4.96 1.84
N ARG A 5 4.99 5.45 0.96
CA ARG A 5 6.15 6.27 1.32
C ARG A 5 5.75 7.48 2.17
N ARG A 6 4.77 8.29 1.72
CA ARG A 6 4.35 9.49 2.45
C ARG A 6 3.81 9.19 3.86
N ILE A 7 3.17 8.05 4.06
CA ILE A 7 2.67 7.63 5.38
C ILE A 7 3.85 7.28 6.30
N LEU A 8 4.81 6.48 5.81
CA LEU A 8 6.00 6.10 6.58
C LEU A 8 6.89 7.31 6.89
N ASP A 9 7.11 8.20 5.92
CA ASP A 9 7.87 9.44 6.13
C ASP A 9 7.22 10.32 7.24
N SER A 10 5.89 10.30 7.32
CA SER A 10 5.17 11.05 8.36
C SER A 10 5.39 10.44 9.74
N LEU A 11 5.38 9.11 9.86
CA LEU A 11 5.67 8.40 11.12
C LEU A 11 7.11 8.68 11.58
N GLU A 12 8.07 8.57 10.66
CA GLU A 12 9.48 8.85 10.94
C GLU A 12 9.71 10.29 11.38
N SER A 13 9.09 11.27 10.71
CA SER A 13 9.21 12.68 11.07
C SER A 13 8.74 12.94 12.51
N VAL A 14 7.57 12.40 12.89
CA VAL A 14 7.01 12.58 14.23
C VAL A 14 7.91 11.95 15.30
N TYR A 15 8.42 10.74 15.03
CA TYR A 15 9.34 10.06 15.93
C TYR A 15 10.64 10.87 16.11
N ARG A 16 11.30 11.29 15.02
CA ARG A 16 12.55 12.05 15.08
C ARG A 16 12.40 13.36 15.85
N ASP A 17 11.28 14.06 15.67
CA ASP A 17 11.04 15.31 16.37
C ASP A 17 10.77 15.10 17.87
N ALA A 18 10.07 14.02 18.25
CA ALA A 18 9.87 13.67 19.65
C ALA A 18 11.18 13.20 20.31
N PHE A 19 11.95 12.36 19.61
CA PHE A 19 13.21 11.82 20.10
C PHE A 19 14.24 12.93 20.33
N ARG A 20 14.36 13.87 19.39
CA ARG A 20 15.25 15.03 19.52
C ARG A 20 14.90 15.88 20.75
N LYS A 21 13.61 16.10 21.02
CA LYS A 21 13.16 16.83 22.22
C LYS A 21 13.53 16.09 23.51
N ALA A 22 13.39 14.76 23.52
CA ALA A 22 13.80 13.94 24.67
C ALA A 22 15.33 13.97 24.87
N GLU A 23 16.09 13.89 23.78
CA GLU A 23 17.56 13.99 23.77
C GLU A 23 18.05 15.34 24.28
N GLU A 24 17.49 16.45 23.78
CA GLU A 24 17.79 17.82 24.25
C GLU A 24 17.45 18.00 25.74
N GLY A 25 16.45 17.27 26.25
CA GLY A 25 16.05 17.25 27.66
C GLY A 25 16.85 16.29 28.54
N GLY A 26 17.74 15.47 27.98
CA GLY A 26 18.46 14.42 28.71
C GLY A 26 17.58 13.27 29.21
N ASP A 27 16.40 13.09 28.62
CA ASP A 27 15.40 12.08 29.02
C ASP A 27 15.68 10.71 28.36
N ALA A 28 16.65 9.99 28.92
CA ALA A 28 17.05 8.67 28.40
C ALA A 28 15.93 7.61 28.47
N GLU A 29 15.07 7.67 29.50
CA GLU A 29 13.92 6.75 29.61
C GLU A 29 12.89 7.06 28.52
N GLY A 30 12.60 8.34 28.29
CA GLY A 30 11.73 8.80 27.21
C GLY A 30 12.24 8.38 25.84
N MET A 31 13.54 8.50 25.58
CA MET A 31 14.17 8.04 24.33
C MET A 31 13.96 6.53 24.11
N ALA A 32 14.27 5.69 25.11
CA ALA A 32 14.10 4.24 25.00
C ALA A 32 12.64 3.82 24.79
N ARG A 33 11.71 4.53 25.44
CA ARG A 33 10.27 4.31 25.23
C ARG A 33 9.83 4.70 23.82
N LEU A 34 10.28 5.86 23.32
CA LEU A 34 9.97 6.33 21.97
C LEU A 34 10.49 5.36 20.90
N ASP A 35 11.68 4.78 21.10
CA ASP A 35 12.24 3.75 20.21
C ASP A 35 11.33 2.52 20.13
N PHE A 36 10.92 1.99 21.28
CA PHE A 36 10.04 0.84 21.34
C PHE A 36 8.67 1.12 20.73
N ASP A 37 8.09 2.29 21.04
CA ASP A 37 6.80 2.71 20.52
C ASP A 37 6.86 2.92 18.99
N TYR A 38 7.95 3.49 18.46
CA TYR A 38 8.17 3.66 17.02
C TYR A 38 8.25 2.31 16.30
N GLN A 39 9.02 1.35 16.82
CA GLN A 39 9.11 0.00 16.25
C GLN A 39 7.74 -0.69 16.20
N ARG A 40 6.96 -0.59 17.29
CA ARG A 40 5.60 -1.15 17.35
C ARG A 40 4.67 -0.49 16.34
N GLU A 41 4.75 0.84 16.19
CA GLU A 41 3.89 1.57 15.26
C GLU A 41 4.27 1.31 13.80
N GLN A 42 5.57 1.18 13.52
CA GLN A 42 6.06 0.79 12.20
C GLN A 42 5.47 -0.56 11.77
N LEU A 43 5.57 -1.59 12.62
CA LEU A 43 5.00 -2.90 12.35
C LEU A 43 3.47 -2.84 12.14
N ARG A 44 2.77 -2.05 12.97
CA ARG A 44 1.32 -1.85 12.82
C ARG A 44 0.98 -1.20 11.48
N MET A 45 1.73 -0.18 11.07
CA MET A 45 1.51 0.49 9.79
C MET A 45 1.77 -0.44 8.60
N GLU A 46 2.80 -1.28 8.66
CA GLU A 46 3.07 -2.29 7.64
C GLU A 46 1.87 -3.22 7.44
N VAL A 47 1.36 -3.81 8.53
CA VAL A 47 0.16 -4.68 8.48
C VAL A 47 -1.04 -3.94 7.90
N LEU A 48 -1.29 -2.70 8.32
CA LEU A 48 -2.43 -1.92 7.80
C LEU A 48 -2.28 -1.55 6.32
N LEU A 49 -1.05 -1.29 5.87
CA LEU A 49 -0.76 -1.01 4.45
C LEU A 49 -0.95 -2.26 3.60
N ASP A 50 -0.57 -3.42 4.11
CA ASP A 50 -0.77 -4.71 3.43
C ASP A 50 -2.27 -5.06 3.35
N LEU A 51 -3.01 -4.86 4.45
CA LEU A 51 -4.47 -5.00 4.43
C LEU A 51 -5.13 -4.03 3.45
N ARG A 52 -4.66 -2.79 3.38
CA ARG A 52 -5.14 -1.81 2.41
C ARG A 52 -4.91 -2.29 0.98
N GLU A 53 -3.74 -2.87 0.70
CA GLU A 53 -3.41 -3.43 -0.61
C GLU A 53 -4.32 -4.61 -0.97
N LEU A 54 -4.64 -5.47 0.01
CA LEU A 54 -5.59 -6.57 -0.18
C LEU A 54 -7.04 -6.11 -0.41
N LEU A 55 -7.43 -4.97 0.15
CA LEU A 55 -8.78 -4.41 0.02
C LEU A 55 -8.94 -3.51 -1.20
N LEU A 56 -7.85 -3.11 -1.86
CA LEU A 56 -7.97 -2.42 -3.14
C LEU A 56 -8.58 -3.40 -4.13
N PRO A 57 -9.61 -2.97 -4.90
CA PRO A 57 -10.11 -3.80 -5.98
C PRO A 57 -8.91 -4.09 -6.88
N LYS A 58 -8.61 -5.36 -7.08
CA LYS A 58 -7.75 -5.74 -8.19
C LYS A 58 -8.47 -5.21 -9.41
N GLU A 59 -7.87 -4.25 -10.11
CA GLU A 59 -8.24 -4.05 -11.51
C GLU A 59 -8.10 -5.45 -12.09
N GLU A 60 -9.24 -6.09 -12.40
CA GLU A 60 -9.21 -7.26 -13.25
C GLU A 60 -8.37 -6.79 -14.43
N GLU A 61 -7.21 -7.40 -14.62
CA GLU A 61 -6.55 -7.33 -15.91
C GLU A 61 -7.70 -7.54 -16.88
N SER A 62 -7.99 -6.51 -17.68
CA SER A 62 -8.83 -6.65 -18.85
C SER A 62 -8.12 -7.71 -19.65
N GLU A 63 -8.41 -8.98 -19.33
CA GLU A 63 -7.82 -10.13 -19.95
C GLU A 63 -8.00 -9.88 -21.43
N GLY A 64 -6.94 -10.12 -22.17
CA GLY A 64 -6.94 -10.17 -23.63
C GLY A 64 -7.85 -11.29 -24.15
N GLU A 65 -9.06 -11.42 -23.62
CA GLU A 65 -10.18 -11.96 -24.35
C GLU A 65 -10.40 -11.01 -25.53
N THR A 66 -9.85 -11.41 -26.69
CA THR A 66 -10.46 -11.09 -27.99
C THR A 66 -11.93 -10.82 -27.78
N SER A 67 -12.32 -9.57 -28.05
CA SER A 67 -13.61 -9.01 -27.62
C SER A 67 -14.70 -10.02 -27.92
N LEU A 68 -15.72 -10.13 -27.08
CA LEU A 68 -16.87 -11.00 -27.38
C LEU A 68 -17.42 -10.72 -28.79
N LEU A 69 -17.23 -9.50 -29.29
CA LEU A 69 -17.45 -9.09 -30.68
C LEU A 69 -16.51 -9.79 -31.68
N ASP A 70 -15.21 -9.86 -31.43
CA ASP A 70 -14.23 -10.56 -32.27
C ASP A 70 -14.55 -12.08 -32.37
N ARG A 71 -14.96 -12.69 -31.25
CA ARG A 71 -15.42 -14.10 -31.22
C ARG A 71 -16.72 -14.29 -32.01
N ALA A 72 -17.68 -13.36 -31.88
CA ALA A 72 -18.92 -13.38 -32.66
C ALA A 72 -18.68 -13.19 -34.17
N GLU A 73 -17.74 -12.31 -34.54
CA GLU A 73 -17.34 -12.13 -35.94
C GLU A 73 -16.63 -13.35 -36.53
N ALA A 74 -15.78 -14.02 -35.75
CA ALA A 74 -15.15 -15.28 -36.15
C ALA A 74 -16.20 -16.36 -36.46
N LEU A 75 -17.20 -16.52 -35.58
CA LEU A 75 -18.30 -17.47 -35.79
C LEU A 75 -19.13 -17.13 -37.04
N ARG A 76 -19.43 -15.85 -37.27
CA ARG A 76 -20.16 -15.41 -38.46
C ARG A 76 -19.41 -15.72 -39.76
N ARG A 77 -18.09 -15.52 -39.79
CA ARG A 77 -17.26 -15.82 -40.97
C ARG A 77 -17.30 -17.31 -41.32
N ILE A 78 -17.19 -18.17 -40.31
CA ILE A 78 -17.25 -19.64 -40.50
C ILE A 78 -18.63 -20.07 -41.02
N ALA A 79 -19.71 -19.50 -40.48
CA ALA A 79 -21.07 -19.82 -40.92
C ALA A 79 -21.39 -19.34 -42.36
N ARG A 80 -20.68 -18.33 -42.86
CA ARG A 80 -20.88 -17.77 -44.22
C ARG A 80 -20.13 -18.53 -45.32
N LEU A 81 -19.21 -19.42 -44.94
CA LEU A 81 -18.39 -20.23 -45.86
C LEU A 81 -18.97 -21.64 -46.08
N ARG A 82 -20.21 -21.89 -45.64
CA ARG A 82 -20.98 -23.10 -45.95
C ARG A 82 -22.10 -22.78 -46.93
#